data_AF-A0A7Y5A8A0-F1
#
_entry.id   AF-A0A7Y5A8A0-F1
#
_cell.length_a   1.000
_cell.length_b   1.000
_cell.length_c   1.000
_cell.angle_alpha   90.00
_cell.angle_beta   90.00
_cell.angle_gamma   90.00
#
_symmetry.space_group_name_H-M   'P 1'
#
loop_
_entity.id
_entity.type
_entity.pdbx_description
1 polymer ?
#
loop_
_entity_poly.entity_id
_entity_poly.type
_entity_poly.pdbx_seq_one_letter_code
_entity_poly.pdbx_strand_id
1 'polypeptide(L)'
;FSPISNPMDCPWGEKAFSRYLGEDRARWREWDASVLLAETPAGECPPLLVDQGDRDDFLEKQLKPEALEQAARKGGHELTLRLQPGYDHSYYFIASFIEEHLRHHAVALGRV
;
A
#
# COMPACT_ATOMS: atom_id res chain seq x y z
N PHE A 1 -2.08 -2.72 -6.13
CA PHE A 1 -0.87 -2.95 -6.94
C PHE A 1 0.11 -1.83 -6.72
N SER A 2 1.39 -2.13 -6.47
CA SER A 2 2.49 -1.18 -6.32
C SER A 2 2.12 0.12 -5.57
N PRO A 3 1.57 0.04 -4.34
CA PRO A 3 1.09 1.22 -3.64
C PRO A 3 2.25 2.08 -3.15
N ILE A 4 2.04 3.41 -3.10
CA ILE A 4 2.87 4.29 -2.27
C ILE A 4 2.43 4.08 -0.83
N SER A 5 3.14 3.22 -0.11
CA SER A 5 2.74 2.78 1.23
C SER A 5 2.99 3.80 2.34
N ASN A 6 4.03 4.62 2.18
CA ASN A 6 4.46 5.62 3.15
C ASN A 6 4.76 6.95 2.43
N PRO A 7 3.73 7.63 1.87
CA PRO A 7 3.92 8.88 1.14
C PRO A 7 4.57 10.00 1.96
N MET A 8 4.45 10.00 3.29
CA MET A 8 5.16 11.00 4.10
C MET A 8 6.68 10.78 4.11
N ASP A 9 7.16 9.58 3.79
CA ASP A 9 8.58 9.20 3.75
C ASP A 9 9.02 8.76 2.33
N CYS A 10 8.51 9.42 1.30
CA CYS A 10 9.00 9.21 -0.06
C CYS A 10 8.99 10.50 -0.91
N PRO A 11 9.92 10.66 -1.88
CA PRO A 11 10.05 11.92 -2.62
C PRO A 11 8.78 12.36 -3.38
N TRP A 12 7.98 11.41 -3.88
CA TRP A 12 6.71 11.74 -4.52
C TRP A 12 5.69 12.29 -3.54
N GLY A 13 5.52 11.64 -2.40
CA GLY A 13 4.56 12.07 -1.39
C GLY A 13 5.01 13.35 -0.69
N GLU A 14 6.30 13.51 -0.34
CA GLU A 14 6.83 14.76 0.23
C GLU A 14 6.60 15.96 -0.69
N LYS A 15 6.86 15.81 -1.99
CA LYS A 15 6.63 16.87 -2.99
C LYS A 15 5.14 17.19 -3.15
N ALA A 16 4.27 16.20 -3.10
CA ALA A 16 2.83 16.39 -3.24
C ALA A 16 2.24 17.03 -1.97
N PHE A 17 2.55 16.49 -0.80
CA PHE A 17 2.04 16.93 0.48
C PHE A 17 2.50 18.33 0.85
N SER A 18 3.77 18.69 0.61
CA SER A 18 4.23 20.07 0.87
C SER A 18 3.45 21.11 0.05
N ARG A 19 3.06 20.76 -1.18
CA ARG A 19 2.29 21.64 -2.07
C ARG A 19 0.81 21.71 -1.75
N TYR A 20 0.19 20.58 -1.38
CA TYR A 20 -1.25 20.50 -1.18
C TYR A 20 -1.69 20.68 0.27
N LEU A 21 -0.89 20.19 1.22
CA LEU A 21 -1.18 20.19 2.65
C LEU A 21 -0.32 21.20 3.44
N GLY A 22 0.71 21.76 2.79
CA GLY A 22 1.68 22.68 3.39
C GLY A 22 2.84 21.95 4.04
N GLU A 23 3.78 22.73 4.58
CA GLU A 23 5.04 22.23 5.16
C GLU A 23 4.88 21.56 6.54
N ASP A 24 3.70 21.67 7.17
CA ASP A 24 3.42 21.01 8.44
C ASP A 24 3.17 19.51 8.23
N ARG A 25 4.21 18.72 8.47
CA ARG A 25 4.19 17.24 8.34
C ARG A 25 3.20 16.56 9.29
N ALA A 26 2.76 17.21 10.38
CA ALA A 26 1.75 16.62 11.26
C ALA A 26 0.42 16.40 10.50
N ARG A 27 0.09 17.29 9.56
CA ARG A 27 -1.12 17.22 8.72
C ARG A 27 -1.06 16.11 7.67
N TRP A 28 0.12 15.60 7.35
CA TRP A 28 0.30 14.56 6.34
C TRP A 28 -0.12 13.19 6.85
N ARG A 29 -0.11 12.99 8.18
CA ARG A 29 -0.43 11.72 8.84
C ARG A 29 -1.81 11.20 8.48
N GLU A 30 -2.78 12.09 8.30
CA GLU A 30 -4.15 11.78 7.88
C GLU A 30 -4.24 11.17 6.46
N TRP A 31 -3.15 11.20 5.69
CA TRP A 31 -3.09 10.78 4.29
C TRP A 31 -2.02 9.72 4.02
N ASP A 32 -1.42 9.17 5.09
CA ASP A 32 -0.37 8.15 4.99
C ASP A 32 -0.92 6.78 5.40
N ALA A 33 -0.98 5.84 4.46
CA ALA A 33 -1.55 4.51 4.69
C ALA A 33 -0.79 3.72 5.77
N SER A 34 0.54 3.81 5.83
CA SER A 34 1.33 3.11 6.85
C SER A 34 1.08 3.69 8.25
N VAL A 35 0.92 5.01 8.37
CA VAL A 35 0.57 5.65 9.65
C VAL A 35 -0.84 5.27 10.08
N LEU A 36 -1.82 5.43 9.18
CA LEU A 36 -3.22 5.13 9.46
C LEU A 36 -3.42 3.66 9.85
N LEU A 37 -2.79 2.73 9.12
CA LEU A 37 -2.91 1.30 9.40
C LEU A 37 -2.27 0.93 10.75
N ALA A 38 -1.20 1.61 11.17
CA ALA A 38 -0.60 1.37 12.48
C ALA A 38 -1.42 1.92 13.66
N GLU A 39 -2.33 2.87 13.41
CA GLU A 39 -3.17 3.54 14.41
C GLU A 39 -4.61 3.01 14.44
N THR A 40 -5.02 2.31 13.38
CA THR A 40 -6.36 1.72 13.27
C THR A 40 -6.52 0.60 14.31
N PRO A 41 -7.63 0.56 15.07
CA PRO A 41 -7.87 -0.53 16.01
C PRO A 41 -7.95 -1.89 15.31
N ALA A 42 -7.37 -2.92 15.94
CA ALA A 42 -7.43 -4.30 15.43
C ALA A 42 -8.89 -4.73 15.19
N GLY A 43 -9.15 -5.31 14.01
CA GLY A 43 -10.49 -5.73 13.59
C GLY A 43 -11.32 -4.66 12.86
N GLU A 44 -10.89 -3.39 12.85
CA GLU A 44 -11.57 -2.33 12.07
C GLU A 44 -11.08 -2.23 10.62
N CYS A 45 -9.94 -2.86 10.30
CA CYS A 45 -9.45 -2.96 8.93
C CYS A 45 -9.82 -4.33 8.32
N PRO A 46 -10.48 -4.39 7.15
CA PRO A 46 -10.72 -5.65 6.46
C PRO A 46 -9.41 -6.27 5.94
N PRO A 47 -9.40 -7.56 5.58
CA PRO A 47 -8.22 -8.21 5.00
C PRO A 47 -7.71 -7.46 3.77
N LEU A 48 -6.42 -7.12 3.79
CA LEU A 48 -5.75 -6.37 2.74
C LEU A 48 -4.95 -7.32 1.84
N LEU A 49 -4.97 -7.07 0.54
CA LEU A 49 -4.16 -7.76 -0.45
C LEU A 49 -3.35 -6.73 -1.26
N VAL A 50 -2.03 -6.91 -1.27
CA VAL A 50 -1.10 -6.07 -2.04
C VAL A 50 -0.19 -6.97 -2.87
N ASP A 51 -0.18 -6.73 -4.19
CA ASP A 51 0.86 -7.24 -5.07
C ASP A 51 1.84 -6.12 -5.42
N GLN A 52 3.12 -6.48 -5.40
CA GLN A 52 4.26 -5.62 -5.72
C GLN A 52 5.23 -6.38 -6.62
N GLY A 53 5.58 -5.83 -7.78
CA GLY A 53 6.69 -6.36 -8.58
C GLY A 53 8.04 -6.13 -7.90
N ASP A 54 8.92 -7.13 -7.88
CA ASP A 54 10.26 -7.02 -7.27
C ASP A 54 11.31 -6.37 -8.21
N ARG A 55 10.95 -6.16 -9.49
CA ARG A 55 11.72 -5.41 -10.49
C ARG A 55 11.09 -4.04 -10.78
N ASP A 56 10.23 -3.57 -9.89
CA ASP A 56 9.65 -2.24 -9.97
C ASP A 56 10.71 -1.18 -9.64
N ASP A 57 11.02 -0.31 -10.61
CA ASP A 57 12.05 0.74 -10.47
C ASP A 57 11.74 1.75 -9.34
N PHE A 58 10.50 1.79 -8.86
CA PHE A 58 10.06 2.70 -7.81
C PHE A 58 10.02 2.05 -6.42
N LEU A 59 10.26 0.73 -6.32
CA LEU A 59 10.09 -0.09 -5.12
C LEU A 59 10.69 0.56 -3.87
N GLU A 60 12.02 0.72 -3.86
CA GLU A 60 12.79 1.18 -2.70
C GLU A 60 12.59 2.67 -2.41
N LYS A 61 12.43 3.49 -3.46
CA LYS A 61 12.46 4.94 -3.33
C LYS A 61 11.08 5.55 -3.06
N GLN A 62 10.03 4.98 -3.65
CA GLN A 62 8.69 5.56 -3.65
C GLN A 62 7.68 4.67 -2.95
N LEU A 63 7.69 3.36 -3.22
CA LEU A 63 6.60 2.47 -2.87
C LEU A 63 6.68 1.98 -1.43
N LYS A 64 7.85 1.48 -1.03
CA LYS A 64 8.17 1.08 0.35
C LYS A 64 7.13 0.14 0.98
N PRO A 65 6.76 -0.97 0.32
CA PRO A 65 5.72 -1.89 0.81
C PRO A 65 6.01 -2.48 2.20
N GLU A 66 7.28 -2.57 2.59
CA GLU A 66 7.73 -3.01 3.91
C GLU A 66 7.23 -2.08 5.04
N ALA A 67 7.01 -0.80 4.77
CA ALA A 67 6.43 0.12 5.74
C ALA A 67 4.97 -0.24 6.04
N LEU A 68 4.21 -0.65 5.02
CA LEU A 68 2.82 -1.12 5.19
C LEU A 68 2.77 -2.46 5.92
N GLU A 69 3.71 -3.36 5.64
CA GLU A 69 3.83 -4.64 6.34
C GLU A 69 4.10 -4.45 7.84
N GLN A 70 5.05 -3.58 8.18
CA GLN A 70 5.35 -3.25 9.58
C GLN A 70 4.14 -2.60 10.28
N ALA A 71 3.44 -1.70 9.58
CA ALA A 71 2.22 -1.07 10.09
C ALA A 71 1.10 -2.08 10.36
N ALA A 72 0.83 -2.98 9.41
CA ALA A 72 -0.16 -4.05 9.56
C ALA A 72 0.15 -4.94 10.76
N ARG A 73 1.42 -5.37 10.90
CA ARG A 73 1.87 -6.18 12.05
C ARG A 73 1.68 -5.44 13.38
N LYS A 74 1.96 -4.13 13.41
CA LYS A 74 1.79 -3.30 14.62
C LYS A 74 0.33 -3.10 14.99
N GLY A 75 -0.55 -2.86 14.02
CA GLY A 75 -1.99 -2.68 14.21
C GLY A 75 -2.77 -3.99 14.40
N GLY A 76 -2.13 -5.15 14.18
CA GLY A 76 -2.78 -6.45 14.26
C GLY A 76 -3.74 -6.71 13.08
N HIS A 77 -3.43 -6.18 11.91
CA HIS A 77 -4.23 -6.31 10.70
C HIS A 77 -3.75 -7.43 9.80
N GLU A 78 -4.69 -8.09 9.12
CA GLU A 78 -4.39 -9.08 8.09
C GLU A 78 -3.98 -8.38 6.80
N LEU A 79 -2.69 -8.43 6.49
CA LEU A 79 -2.14 -8.00 5.20
C LEU A 79 -1.47 -9.18 4.51
N THR A 80 -1.98 -9.53 3.33
CA THR A 80 -1.29 -10.39 2.38
C THR A 80 -0.48 -9.52 1.42
N LEU A 81 0.82 -9.39 1.68
CA LEU A 81 1.77 -8.71 0.77
C LEU A 81 2.52 -9.77 -0.05
N ARG A 82 2.39 -9.70 -1.38
CA ARG A 82 3.04 -10.62 -2.32
C ARG A 82 4.05 -9.87 -3.17
N LEU A 83 5.32 -10.25 -3.05
CA LEU A 83 6.37 -9.85 -3.98
C LEU A 83 6.32 -10.78 -5.19
N GLN A 84 6.15 -10.21 -6.39
CA GLN A 84 5.99 -10.93 -7.64
C GLN A 84 7.30 -10.90 -8.43
N PRO A 85 8.04 -12.04 -8.51
CA PRO A 85 9.37 -12.07 -9.11
C PRO A 85 9.38 -11.74 -10.59
N GLY A 86 10.26 -10.83 -11.00
CA GLY A 86 10.45 -10.42 -12.39
C GLY A 86 9.47 -9.37 -12.89
N TYR A 87 8.47 -8.98 -12.08
CA TYR A 87 7.45 -8.02 -12.50
C TYR A 87 7.83 -6.58 -12.19
N ASP A 88 7.40 -5.68 -13.07
CA ASP A 88 7.66 -4.24 -13.04
C ASP A 88 6.45 -3.43 -12.52
N HIS A 89 6.43 -2.11 -12.79
CA HIS A 89 5.35 -1.20 -12.41
C HIS A 89 4.20 -1.12 -13.44
N SER A 90 4.25 -1.88 -14.53
CA SER A 90 3.41 -1.63 -15.70
C SER A 90 2.02 -2.25 -15.57
N TYR A 91 1.15 -1.94 -16.53
CA TYR A 91 -0.12 -2.65 -16.67
C TYR A 91 0.05 -4.12 -17.06
N TYR A 92 1.20 -4.57 -17.59
CA TYR A 92 1.45 -5.99 -17.79
C TYR A 92 1.48 -6.72 -16.44
N PHE A 93 2.17 -6.15 -15.44
CA PHE A 93 2.15 -6.65 -14.07
C PHE A 93 0.73 -6.68 -13.49
N ILE A 94 -0.01 -5.56 -13.58
CA ILE A 94 -1.38 -5.49 -13.05
C ILE A 94 -2.27 -6.56 -13.71
N ALA A 95 -2.23 -6.66 -15.04
CA ALA A 95 -3.06 -7.60 -15.80
C ALA A 95 -2.78 -9.07 -15.46
N SER A 96 -1.54 -9.41 -15.08
CA SER A 96 -1.17 -10.78 -14.69
C SER A 96 -1.85 -11.26 -13.40
N PHE A 97 -2.21 -10.35 -12.50
CA PHE A 97 -2.71 -10.69 -11.16
C PHE A 97 -4.09 -10.07 -10.85
N ILE A 98 -4.68 -9.30 -11.77
CA ILE A 98 -5.97 -8.63 -11.56
C ILE A 98 -7.11 -9.60 -11.26
N GLU A 99 -7.11 -10.81 -11.84
CA GLU A 99 -8.14 -11.81 -11.55
C GLU A 99 -8.15 -12.21 -10.07
N GLU A 100 -6.97 -12.36 -9.46
CA GLU A 100 -6.85 -12.72 -8.04
C GLU A 100 -7.36 -11.59 -7.13
N HIS A 101 -7.12 -10.33 -7.51
CA HIS A 101 -7.69 -9.18 -6.80
C HIS A 101 -9.22 -9.13 -6.93
N LEU A 102 -9.75 -9.41 -8.12
CA LEU A 102 -11.20 -9.50 -8.32
C LEU A 102 -11.82 -10.59 -7.45
N ARG A 103 -11.17 -11.76 -7.33
CA ARG A 103 -11.62 -12.86 -6.46
C ARG A 103 -11.54 -12.51 -4.97
N HIS A 104 -10.43 -11.88 -4.53
CA HIS A 104 -10.28 -11.35 -3.18
C HIS A 104 -11.44 -10.43 -2.80
N HIS A 105 -11.75 -9.46 -3.67
CA HIS A 105 -12.86 -8.54 -3.44
C HIS A 105 -14.23 -9.21 -3.57
N ALA A 106 -14.40 -10.19 -4.46
CA ALA A 106 -15.66 -10.91 -4.61
C ALA A 106 -16.05 -11.64 -3.31
N VAL A 107 -15.09 -12.22 -2.59
CA VAL A 107 -15.31 -12.83 -1.26
C VAL A 107 -15.79 -11.77 -0.27
N ALA A 108 -15.09 -10.63 -0.17
CA ALA A 108 -15.48 -9.55 0.74
C ALA A 108 -16.87 -8.94 0.42
N LEU A 109 -17.29 -8.99 -0.85
CA LEU A 109 -18.59 -8.51 -1.32
C LEU A 109 -19.70 -9.56 -1.24
N GLY A 110 -19.44 -10.76 -0.72
CA GLY A 110 -20.43 -11.85 -0.60
C GLY A 110 -20.88 -12.42 -1.95
N ARG A 111 -19.99 -12.44 -2.95
CA ARG A 111 -20.26 -12.91 -4.32
C ARG A 111 -19.71 -14.32 -4.60
N VAL A 112 -19.07 -14.95 -3.61
CA VAL A 112 -18.48 -16.30 -3.69
C VAL A 112 -18.75 -17.04 -2.39
#